data_AF-A0A7R7XV22-F1
#
_entry.id   AF-A0A7R7XV22-F1
#
_cell.length_a   1.000
_cell.length_b   1.000
_cell.length_c   1.000
_cell.angle_alpha   90.00
_cell.angle_beta   90.00
_cell.angle_gamma   90.00
#
_symmetry.space_group_name_H-M   'P 1'
#
loop_
_entity.id
_entity.type
_entity.pdbx_description
1 polymer ?
#
loop_
_entity_poly.entity_id
_entity_poly.type
_entity_poly.pdbx_seq_one_letter_code
_entity_poly.pdbx_strand_id
1 'polypeptide(L)'
;MASTMPWIKTLLLLSLFWLQLLCVDGYFIDKSCKDIENKLKISMRKVQQSADSALQELNKDENSDIRDLRRWFFRDGDLPKVKNVYHFIQDLTPFGETKTARVTPPTIYCNLNRFTEVHERLGDSQDDRYLKDDQDGTTQIWDQGYEGCKGGTTVAYTSAFKSNGNNHLIIQLCPWYLDQVTTAEFTNADGTLPKVQGLRSYDPERDSSDVDPDADVWASRLDFTLLHELVHALPFGYNIKGDPAYDWHPCVALGEEEGCNNPESYAFFALGVRKIKDEGLKFTKEGKLVAVAKKTAKRFQRAIMKLWKA
;
A
#
# COMPACT_ATOMS: atom_id res chain seq x y z
N MET A 1 -53.92 21.83 -30.02
CA MET A 1 -52.55 22.09 -30.48
C MET A 1 -51.61 21.34 -29.56
N ALA A 2 -51.15 20.15 -29.98
CA ALA A 2 -50.25 19.34 -29.19
C ALA A 2 -48.81 19.84 -29.40
N SER A 3 -48.19 20.34 -28.34
CA SER A 3 -46.81 20.80 -28.34
C SER A 3 -45.88 19.60 -28.52
N THR A 4 -45.33 19.43 -29.72
CA THR A 4 -44.29 18.44 -30.01
C THR A 4 -42.99 18.92 -29.35
N MET A 5 -42.74 18.47 -28.13
CA MET A 5 -41.41 18.62 -27.52
C MET A 5 -40.38 17.96 -28.46
N PRO A 6 -39.32 18.68 -28.88
CA PRO A 6 -38.38 18.16 -29.86
C PRO A 6 -37.53 17.08 -29.20
N TRP A 7 -37.73 15.84 -29.60
CA TRP A 7 -36.98 14.64 -29.19
C TRP A 7 -35.45 14.82 -29.23
N ILE A 8 -34.96 15.76 -30.04
CA ILE A 8 -33.57 16.17 -30.14
C ILE A 8 -33.01 16.67 -28.80
N LYS A 9 -33.80 17.40 -27.98
CA LYS A 9 -33.35 17.88 -26.66
C LYS A 9 -33.23 16.75 -25.65
N THR A 10 -34.10 15.74 -25.73
CA THR A 10 -34.06 14.56 -24.85
C THR A 10 -32.87 13.66 -25.17
N LEU A 11 -32.55 13.47 -26.46
CA LEU A 11 -31.38 12.70 -26.90
C LEU A 11 -30.04 13.38 -26.54
N LEU A 12 -29.96 14.71 -26.64
CA LEU A 12 -28.78 15.48 -26.20
C LEU A 12 -28.59 15.46 -24.67
N LEU A 13 -29.68 15.51 -23.90
CA LEU A 13 -29.62 15.38 -22.44
C LEU A 13 -29.23 13.96 -22.01
N LEU A 14 -29.72 12.93 -22.70
CA LEU A 14 -29.29 11.55 -22.45
C LEU A 14 -27.82 11.37 -22.80
N SER A 15 -27.34 11.85 -23.95
CA SER A 15 -25.91 11.70 -24.31
C SER A 15 -24.98 12.48 -23.36
N LEU A 16 -25.40 13.64 -22.86
CA LEU A 16 -24.68 14.37 -21.80
C LEU A 16 -24.71 13.63 -20.45
N PHE A 17 -25.80 12.92 -20.12
CA PHE A 17 -25.89 12.09 -18.92
C PHE A 17 -25.00 10.84 -19.02
N TRP A 18 -24.88 10.25 -20.21
CA TRP A 18 -23.95 9.14 -20.49
C TRP A 18 -22.48 9.59 -20.52
N LEU A 19 -22.18 10.81 -21.00
CA LEU A 19 -20.82 11.37 -20.93
C LEU A 19 -20.39 11.77 -19.51
N GLN A 20 -21.33 12.12 -18.63
CA GLN A 20 -21.03 12.40 -17.21
C GLN A 20 -20.87 11.14 -16.35
N LEU A 21 -21.16 9.95 -16.90
CA LEU A 21 -20.96 8.64 -16.24
C LEU A 21 -19.57 8.04 -16.49
N LEU A 22 -18.66 8.77 -17.15
CA LEU A 22 -17.30 8.31 -17.47
C LEU A 22 -16.20 9.08 -16.71
N CYS A 23 -16.48 9.56 -15.50
CA CYS A 23 -15.40 9.81 -14.54
C CYS A 23 -14.96 8.44 -14.00
N VAL A 24 -14.00 7.86 -14.71
CA VAL A 24 -13.41 6.56 -14.41
C VAL A 24 -12.18 6.82 -13.54
N ASP A 25 -12.34 6.69 -12.23
CA ASP A 25 -11.31 7.08 -11.28
C ASP A 25 -10.95 5.88 -10.37
N GLY A 26 -9.67 5.54 -10.31
CA GLY A 26 -9.19 4.37 -9.58
C GLY A 26 -7.76 3.98 -9.94
N TYR A 27 -7.09 3.18 -9.11
CA TYR A 27 -5.72 2.72 -9.39
C TYR A 27 -5.67 1.92 -10.70
N PHE A 28 -4.61 2.11 -11.46
CA PHE A 28 -4.39 1.39 -12.71
C PHE A 28 -3.29 0.35 -12.52
N ILE A 29 -3.47 -0.86 -13.05
CA ILE A 29 -2.42 -1.89 -13.12
C ILE A 29 -1.92 -1.90 -14.56
N ASP A 30 -0.65 -1.55 -14.75
CA ASP A 30 -0.06 -1.51 -16.08
C ASP A 30 0.14 -2.93 -16.67
N LYS A 31 0.23 -3.01 -18.01
CA LYS A 31 0.49 -4.26 -18.74
C LYS A 31 1.78 -4.96 -18.32
N SER A 32 2.76 -4.23 -17.77
CA SER A 32 3.99 -4.79 -17.18
C SER A 32 3.69 -5.80 -16.06
N CYS A 33 2.52 -5.73 -15.44
CA CYS A 33 2.06 -6.60 -14.37
C CYS A 33 1.19 -7.78 -14.83
N LYS A 34 1.03 -8.00 -16.14
CA LYS A 34 0.09 -8.99 -16.70
C LYS A 34 0.15 -10.36 -16.04
N ASP A 35 1.35 -10.87 -15.78
CA ASP A 35 1.55 -12.23 -15.23
C ASP A 35 1.12 -12.35 -13.76
N ILE A 36 1.02 -11.23 -13.04
CA ILE A 36 0.67 -11.18 -11.62
C ILE A 36 -0.58 -10.34 -11.34
N GLU A 37 -1.30 -9.89 -12.37
CA GLU A 37 -2.42 -8.96 -12.26
C GLU A 37 -3.48 -9.44 -11.28
N ASN A 38 -3.84 -10.74 -11.33
CA ASN A 38 -4.80 -11.32 -10.40
C ASN A 38 -4.30 -11.32 -8.95
N LYS A 39 -3.00 -11.61 -8.72
CA LYS A 39 -2.39 -11.55 -7.38
C LYS A 39 -2.41 -10.12 -6.85
N LEU A 40 -2.11 -9.12 -7.70
CA LEU A 40 -2.20 -7.71 -7.33
C LEU A 40 -3.63 -7.28 -6.99
N LYS A 41 -4.63 -7.68 -7.79
CA LYS A 41 -6.05 -7.40 -7.49
C LYS A 41 -6.50 -8.03 -6.17
N ILE A 42 -6.00 -9.22 -5.82
CA ILE A 42 -6.27 -9.84 -4.52
C ILE A 42 -5.60 -9.02 -3.40
N SER A 43 -4.33 -8.64 -3.59
CA SER A 43 -3.55 -7.90 -2.59
C SER A 43 -4.14 -6.51 -2.32
N MET A 44 -4.54 -5.78 -3.37
CA MET A 44 -5.24 -4.50 -3.26
C MET A 44 -6.57 -4.59 -2.49
N ARG A 45 -7.33 -5.66 -2.69
CA ARG A 45 -8.54 -5.89 -1.88
C ARG A 45 -8.20 -6.12 -0.41
N LYS A 46 -7.11 -6.83 -0.11
CA LYS A 46 -6.63 -7.03 1.27
C LYS A 46 -6.11 -5.74 1.90
N VAL A 47 -5.46 -4.87 1.11
CA VAL A 47 -5.06 -3.52 1.52
C VAL A 47 -6.29 -2.73 1.97
N GLN A 48 -7.33 -2.67 1.12
CA GLN A 48 -8.58 -1.98 1.43
C GLN A 48 -9.26 -2.54 2.69
N GLN A 49 -9.32 -3.87 2.83
CA GLN A 49 -9.88 -4.53 4.01
C GLN A 49 -9.10 -4.21 5.29
N SER A 50 -7.77 -4.21 5.21
CA SER A 50 -6.90 -3.91 6.36
C SER A 50 -7.01 -2.43 6.75
N ALA A 51 -7.08 -1.52 5.77
CA ALA A 51 -7.31 -0.10 6.00
C ALA A 51 -8.70 0.19 6.61
N ASP A 52 -9.76 -0.46 6.13
CA ASP A 52 -11.10 -0.36 6.71
C ASP A 52 -11.12 -0.87 8.16
N SER A 53 -10.51 -2.04 8.43
CA SER A 53 -10.43 -2.60 9.78
C SER A 53 -9.68 -1.65 10.73
N ALA A 54 -8.54 -1.11 10.29
CA ALA A 54 -7.78 -0.12 11.06
C ALA A 54 -8.61 1.14 11.35
N LEU A 55 -9.30 1.70 10.35
CA LEU A 55 -10.18 2.87 10.52
C LEU A 55 -11.32 2.59 11.51
N GLN A 56 -11.98 1.44 11.40
CA GLN A 56 -13.07 1.05 12.29
C GLN A 56 -12.59 0.95 13.75
N GLU A 57 -11.42 0.35 13.98
CA GLU A 57 -10.88 0.22 15.34
C GLU A 57 -10.41 1.56 15.91
N LEU A 58 -9.85 2.45 15.08
CA LEU A 58 -9.55 3.83 15.49
C LEU A 58 -10.82 4.65 15.82
N ASN A 59 -11.96 4.33 15.22
CA ASN A 59 -13.23 4.99 15.50
C ASN A 59 -13.93 4.49 16.76
N LYS A 60 -13.80 3.20 17.07
CA LYS A 60 -14.39 2.59 18.27
C LYS A 60 -13.53 2.80 19.52
N ASP A 61 -12.21 2.61 19.38
CA ASP A 61 -11.23 2.65 20.48
C ASP A 61 -11.61 1.76 21.69
N GLU A 62 -12.22 0.60 21.43
CA GLU A 62 -12.70 -0.31 22.48
C GLU A 62 -11.67 -1.38 22.87
N ASN A 63 -10.84 -1.83 21.92
CA ASN A 63 -9.88 -2.90 22.13
C ASN A 63 -8.56 -2.38 22.74
N SER A 64 -8.24 -2.80 23.96
CA SER A 64 -7.03 -2.36 24.68
C SER A 64 -5.73 -2.74 23.95
N ASP A 65 -5.64 -3.93 23.35
CA ASP A 65 -4.43 -4.34 22.64
C ASP A 65 -4.21 -3.51 21.38
N ILE A 66 -5.29 -3.11 20.69
CA ILE A 66 -5.20 -2.24 19.51
C ILE A 66 -4.87 -0.80 19.91
N ARG A 67 -5.43 -0.31 21.02
CA ARG A 67 -5.09 1.01 21.56
C ARG A 67 -3.64 1.08 22.02
N ASP A 68 -3.12 0.01 22.62
CA ASP A 68 -1.70 -0.08 23.00
C ASP A 68 -0.80 -0.12 21.76
N LEU A 69 -1.16 -0.91 20.74
CA LEU A 69 -0.46 -0.95 19.45
C LEU A 69 -0.45 0.43 18.77
N ARG A 70 -1.59 1.13 18.73
CA ARG A 70 -1.73 2.47 18.15
C ARG A 70 -0.74 3.45 18.79
N ARG A 71 -0.59 3.41 20.11
CA ARG A 71 0.32 4.28 20.87
C ARG A 71 1.80 4.00 20.60
N TRP A 72 2.14 2.91 19.92
CA TRP A 72 3.51 2.68 19.45
C TRP A 72 3.83 3.49 18.19
N PHE A 73 2.84 4.03 17.49
CA PHE A 73 3.03 4.67 16.19
C PHE A 73 2.41 6.07 16.09
N PHE A 74 1.34 6.37 16.85
CA PHE A 74 0.55 7.58 16.61
C PHE A 74 0.10 8.26 17.90
N ARG A 75 0.37 9.57 18.01
CA ARG A 75 -0.20 10.43 19.06
C ARG A 75 -1.72 10.51 18.93
N ASP A 76 -2.37 10.69 20.08
CA ASP A 76 -3.82 10.95 20.13
C ASP A 76 -4.21 12.19 19.31
N GLY A 77 -3.36 13.21 19.29
CA GLY A 77 -3.55 14.44 18.51
C GLY A 77 -3.53 14.23 16.99
N ASP A 78 -2.83 13.19 16.51
CA ASP A 78 -2.66 12.92 15.08
C ASP A 78 -3.73 11.97 14.52
N LEU A 79 -4.60 11.41 15.37
CA LEU A 79 -5.61 10.46 14.94
C LEU A 79 -6.56 10.97 13.84
N PRO A 80 -6.95 12.26 13.78
CA PRO A 80 -7.72 12.76 12.64
C PRO A 80 -6.97 12.57 11.31
N LYS A 81 -5.66 12.85 11.28
CA LYS A 81 -4.79 12.61 10.11
C LYS A 81 -4.72 11.13 9.78
N VAL A 82 -4.47 10.29 10.79
CA VAL A 82 -4.32 8.84 10.60
C VAL A 82 -5.60 8.21 10.04
N LYS A 83 -6.76 8.58 10.60
CA LYS A 83 -8.08 8.14 10.11
C LYS A 83 -8.34 8.57 8.67
N ASN A 84 -7.98 9.80 8.31
CA ASN A 84 -8.15 10.28 6.95
C ASN A 84 -7.31 9.49 5.94
N VAL A 85 -6.06 9.14 6.26
CA VAL A 85 -5.22 8.30 5.41
C VAL A 85 -5.91 6.96 5.13
N TYR A 86 -6.35 6.25 6.17
CA TYR A 86 -7.07 4.97 5.98
C TYR A 86 -8.39 5.12 5.25
N HIS A 87 -9.09 6.24 5.41
CA HIS A 87 -10.30 6.53 4.68
C HIS A 87 -10.02 6.69 3.17
N PHE A 88 -9.00 7.45 2.78
CA PHE A 88 -8.68 7.65 1.37
C PHE A 88 -8.23 6.36 0.66
N ILE A 89 -7.51 5.47 1.36
CA ILE A 89 -7.14 4.17 0.79
C ILE A 89 -8.37 3.35 0.40
N GLN A 90 -9.49 3.48 1.11
CA GLN A 90 -10.75 2.79 0.79
C GLN A 90 -11.48 3.40 -0.43
N ASP A 91 -11.17 4.65 -0.76
CA ASP A 91 -11.72 5.35 -1.92
C ASP A 91 -10.98 4.98 -3.22
N LEU A 92 -9.80 4.36 -3.13
CA LEU A 92 -9.06 3.84 -4.28
C LEU A 92 -9.71 2.57 -4.81
N THR A 93 -10.54 2.67 -5.86
CA THR A 93 -11.07 1.52 -6.60
C THR A 93 -10.19 1.14 -7.79
N PRO A 94 -10.37 -0.04 -8.40
CA PRO A 94 -9.78 -0.34 -9.70
C PRO A 94 -10.23 0.67 -10.77
N PHE A 95 -9.33 1.03 -11.69
CA PHE A 95 -9.67 1.83 -12.86
C PHE A 95 -10.79 1.15 -13.66
N GLY A 96 -11.83 1.90 -14.01
CA GLY A 96 -13.02 1.38 -14.69
C GLY A 96 -14.23 1.17 -13.78
N GLU A 97 -14.03 1.17 -12.46
CA GLU A 97 -15.10 0.91 -11.50
C GLU A 97 -15.80 2.20 -11.02
N THR A 98 -17.08 2.07 -10.68
CA THR A 98 -17.91 3.20 -10.25
C THR A 98 -17.54 3.68 -8.86
N LYS A 99 -16.57 4.60 -8.76
CA LYS A 99 -16.42 5.57 -7.64
C LYS A 99 -15.73 6.83 -8.14
N THR A 100 -16.03 7.96 -7.49
CA THR A 100 -15.31 9.22 -7.66
C THR A 100 -14.14 9.23 -6.69
N ALA A 101 -12.94 8.85 -7.13
CA ALA A 101 -11.78 9.03 -6.27
C ALA A 101 -11.57 10.54 -6.04
N ARG A 102 -11.51 10.97 -4.78
CA ARG A 102 -11.10 12.34 -4.42
C ARG A 102 -9.60 12.57 -4.65
N VAL A 103 -8.90 11.55 -5.14
CA VAL A 103 -7.46 11.43 -5.17
C VAL A 103 -7.00 11.02 -6.57
N THR A 104 -5.91 11.61 -7.07
CA THR A 104 -5.21 11.17 -8.29
C THR A 104 -4.85 9.69 -8.13
N PRO A 105 -5.33 8.81 -9.02
CA PRO A 105 -5.05 7.40 -8.88
C PRO A 105 -3.60 7.06 -9.26
N PRO A 106 -2.93 6.17 -8.51
CA PRO A 106 -1.63 5.68 -8.90
C PRO A 106 -1.73 4.68 -10.05
N THR A 107 -0.71 4.66 -10.91
CA THR A 107 -0.44 3.52 -11.81
C THR A 107 0.62 2.61 -11.19
N ILE A 108 0.30 1.32 -11.09
CA ILE A 108 1.18 0.28 -10.58
C ILE A 108 1.92 -0.38 -11.75
N TYR A 109 3.25 -0.39 -11.69
CA TYR A 109 4.13 -1.05 -12.66
C TYR A 109 4.93 -2.18 -12.00
N CYS A 110 5.29 -3.20 -12.80
CA CYS A 110 5.96 -4.41 -12.30
C CYS A 110 7.30 -4.71 -12.97
N ASN A 111 7.74 -3.87 -13.91
CA ASN A 111 9.08 -3.91 -14.44
C ASN A 111 9.59 -2.51 -14.81
N LEU A 112 10.90 -2.42 -15.04
CA LEU A 112 11.60 -1.16 -15.37
C LEU A 112 11.77 -0.97 -16.88
N ASN A 113 11.29 -1.88 -17.72
CA ASN A 113 11.54 -1.89 -19.17
C ASN A 113 10.85 -0.75 -19.92
N ARG A 114 10.01 0.05 -19.25
CA ARG A 114 9.43 1.26 -19.83
C ARG A 114 10.39 2.44 -19.86
N PHE A 115 11.49 2.37 -19.11
CA PHE A 115 12.42 3.48 -19.00
C PHE A 115 13.57 3.34 -19.99
N THR A 116 13.74 4.38 -20.81
CA THR A 116 15.01 4.66 -21.47
C THR A 116 15.86 5.54 -20.53
N GLU A 117 17.04 5.04 -20.17
CA GLU A 117 18.04 5.77 -19.40
C GLU A 117 18.73 6.81 -20.29
N VAL A 118 18.66 8.10 -19.90
CA VAL A 118 19.29 9.18 -20.67
C VAL A 118 20.37 9.85 -19.83
N HIS A 119 21.58 9.95 -20.40
CA HIS A 119 22.76 10.57 -19.79
C HIS A 119 23.00 11.97 -20.37
N GLU A 120 22.01 12.84 -20.18
CA GLU A 120 22.07 14.23 -20.61
C GLU A 120 21.48 15.12 -19.51
N ARG A 121 21.88 16.39 -19.53
CA ARG A 121 21.38 17.37 -18.55
C ARG A 121 19.92 17.68 -18.81
N LEU A 122 19.05 17.42 -17.83
CA LEU A 122 17.62 17.73 -17.93
C LEU A 122 17.37 19.22 -17.64
N GLY A 123 17.46 20.07 -18.67
CA GLY A 123 17.32 21.53 -18.53
C GLY A 123 18.43 22.12 -17.64
N ASP A 124 18.04 22.96 -16.66
CA ASP A 124 18.97 23.56 -15.69
C ASP A 124 19.31 22.64 -14.49
N SER A 125 18.84 21.39 -14.52
CA SER A 125 19.13 20.40 -13.47
C SER A 125 20.64 20.19 -13.27
N GLN A 126 21.06 19.94 -12.03
CA GLN A 126 22.42 19.46 -11.74
C GLN A 126 22.58 17.97 -12.02
N ASP A 127 21.49 17.24 -12.27
CA ASP A 127 21.53 15.82 -12.62
C ASP A 127 21.74 15.63 -14.12
N ASP A 128 22.85 14.96 -14.44
CA ASP A 128 23.21 14.56 -15.80
C ASP A 128 22.50 13.25 -16.23
N ARG A 129 21.49 12.82 -15.48
CA ARG A 129 20.74 11.57 -15.72
C ARG A 129 19.25 11.76 -15.47
N TYR A 130 18.43 11.24 -16.37
CA TYR A 130 16.99 11.15 -16.20
C TYR A 130 16.43 9.89 -16.86
N LEU A 131 15.21 9.55 -16.49
CA LEU A 131 14.46 8.45 -17.07
C LEU A 131 13.44 9.00 -18.04
N LYS A 132 13.42 8.48 -19.26
CA LYS A 132 12.36 8.75 -20.23
C LYS A 132 11.41 7.56 -20.25
N ASP A 133 10.15 7.79 -19.92
CA ASP A 133 9.11 6.77 -20.01
C ASP A 133 8.70 6.60 -21.48
N ASP A 134 8.96 5.43 -22.04
CA ASP A 134 8.68 5.10 -23.44
C ASP A 134 7.19 4.96 -23.73
N GLN A 135 6.35 4.83 -22.70
CA GLN A 135 4.92 4.64 -22.85
C GLN A 135 4.18 5.95 -23.16
N ASP A 136 4.53 7.03 -22.47
CA ASP A 136 3.87 8.33 -22.58
C ASP A 136 4.83 9.49 -22.89
N GLY A 137 6.12 9.20 -23.05
CA GLY A 137 7.16 10.17 -23.36
C GLY A 137 7.50 11.10 -22.19
N THR A 138 7.03 10.79 -20.99
CA THR A 138 7.30 11.63 -19.80
C THR A 138 8.74 11.49 -19.33
N THR A 139 9.23 12.50 -18.63
CA THR A 139 10.57 12.47 -18.02
C THR A 139 10.44 12.43 -16.51
N GLN A 140 11.24 11.57 -15.89
CA GLN A 140 11.31 11.39 -14.45
C GLN A 140 12.75 11.60 -14.00
N ILE A 141 12.92 12.20 -12.82
CA ILE A 141 14.24 12.36 -12.21
C ILE A 141 14.77 10.97 -11.88
N TRP A 142 16.06 10.79 -12.12
CA TRP A 142 16.76 9.60 -11.67
C TRP A 142 16.94 9.65 -10.16
N ASP A 143 16.17 8.86 -9.40
CA ASP A 143 16.17 8.86 -7.93
C ASP A 143 16.76 7.57 -7.32
N GLN A 144 16.90 7.58 -5.98
CA GLN A 144 17.40 6.44 -5.23
C GLN A 144 16.46 5.22 -5.28
N GLY A 145 15.14 5.45 -5.42
CA GLY A 145 14.16 4.37 -5.54
C GLY A 145 14.37 3.59 -6.84
N TYR A 146 14.61 4.27 -7.96
CA TYR A 146 14.94 3.64 -9.22
C TYR A 146 16.27 2.86 -9.16
N GLU A 147 17.35 3.48 -8.66
CA GLU A 147 18.66 2.82 -8.53
C GLU A 147 18.56 1.57 -7.65
N GLY A 148 17.88 1.66 -6.50
CA GLY A 148 17.70 0.52 -5.62
C GLY A 148 16.79 -0.54 -6.24
N CYS A 149 15.79 -0.16 -7.02
CA CYS A 149 14.94 -1.12 -7.73
C CYS A 149 15.71 -1.92 -8.78
N LYS A 150 16.62 -1.25 -9.50
CA LYS A 150 17.54 -1.83 -10.48
C LYS A 150 18.63 -2.67 -9.81
N GLY A 151 19.18 -2.17 -8.70
CA GLY A 151 20.28 -2.77 -7.94
C GLY A 151 19.88 -3.92 -7.02
N GLY A 152 18.57 -4.10 -6.77
CA GLY A 152 18.07 -5.18 -5.92
C GLY A 152 17.78 -4.77 -4.48
N THR A 153 17.88 -3.48 -4.13
CA THR A 153 17.85 -2.98 -2.75
C THR A 153 16.54 -2.30 -2.35
N THR A 154 15.68 -1.94 -3.31
CA THR A 154 14.36 -1.33 -3.07
C THR A 154 13.24 -2.31 -3.43
N VAL A 155 12.27 -2.51 -2.51
CA VAL A 155 11.11 -3.42 -2.71
C VAL A 155 10.10 -2.85 -3.69
N ALA A 156 9.81 -1.57 -3.52
CA ALA A 156 8.92 -0.76 -4.29
C ALA A 156 9.26 0.71 -4.03
N TYR A 157 8.81 1.60 -4.91
CA TYR A 157 8.89 3.03 -4.67
C TYR A 157 7.70 3.75 -5.29
N THR A 158 7.37 4.91 -4.73
CA THR A 158 6.33 5.79 -5.24
C THR A 158 6.94 7.10 -5.74
N SER A 159 6.57 7.49 -6.96
CA SER A 159 7.02 8.75 -7.58
C SER A 159 5.81 9.58 -8.00
N ALA A 160 5.84 10.87 -7.66
CA ALA A 160 4.86 11.85 -8.10
C ALA A 160 5.55 12.97 -8.89
N PHE A 161 5.11 13.21 -10.11
CA PHE A 161 5.68 14.23 -10.98
C PHE A 161 4.60 14.89 -11.85
N LYS A 162 4.92 16.05 -12.41
CA LYS A 162 4.04 16.77 -13.34
C LYS A 162 4.58 16.64 -14.75
N SER A 163 3.73 16.24 -15.69
CA SER A 163 4.03 16.26 -17.11
C SER A 163 2.86 16.80 -17.91
N ASN A 164 3.11 17.69 -18.86
CA ASN A 164 2.08 18.28 -19.73
C ASN A 164 0.87 18.86 -18.98
N GLY A 165 1.08 19.40 -17.76
CA GLY A 165 0.03 19.94 -16.91
C GLY A 165 -0.74 18.89 -16.08
N ASN A 166 -0.48 17.60 -16.28
CA ASN A 166 -1.09 16.50 -15.55
C ASN A 166 -0.18 16.03 -14.39
N ASN A 167 -0.79 15.65 -13.27
CA ASN A 167 -0.07 14.96 -12.20
C ASN A 167 -0.03 13.47 -12.53
N HIS A 168 1.17 12.91 -12.55
CA HIS A 168 1.41 11.49 -12.65
C HIS A 168 1.81 10.97 -11.28
N LEU A 169 1.27 9.81 -10.94
CA LEU A 169 1.53 9.12 -9.70
C LEU A 169 1.78 7.66 -10.01
N ILE A 170 2.97 7.20 -9.65
CA ILE A 170 3.49 5.89 -10.01
C ILE A 170 3.82 5.13 -8.74
N ILE A 171 3.44 3.86 -8.70
CA ILE A 171 3.97 2.87 -7.76
C ILE A 171 4.74 1.86 -8.60
N GLN A 172 6.05 1.80 -8.41
CA GLN A 172 6.91 0.78 -9.02
C GLN A 172 7.10 -0.36 -8.05
N LEU A 173 6.65 -1.56 -8.42
CA LEU A 173 7.03 -2.79 -7.73
C LEU A 173 8.29 -3.37 -8.39
N CYS A 174 9.31 -3.69 -7.60
CA CYS A 174 10.60 -4.08 -8.17
C CYS A 174 10.61 -5.53 -8.65
N PRO A 175 11.18 -5.83 -9.83
CA PRO A 175 11.14 -7.17 -10.40
C PRO A 175 11.67 -8.26 -9.47
N TRP A 176 12.80 -7.99 -8.82
CA TRP A 176 13.42 -8.93 -7.89
C TRP A 176 12.49 -9.21 -6.70
N TYR A 177 11.74 -8.20 -6.22
CA TYR A 177 10.79 -8.34 -5.12
C TYR A 177 9.62 -9.21 -5.52
N LEU A 178 9.05 -8.92 -6.68
CA LEU A 178 7.94 -9.68 -7.23
C LEU A 178 8.32 -11.15 -7.45
N ASP A 179 9.51 -11.45 -7.93
CA ASP A 179 10.00 -12.82 -8.07
C ASP A 179 9.94 -13.55 -6.71
N GLN A 180 10.36 -12.90 -5.63
CA GLN A 180 10.35 -13.51 -4.30
C GLN A 180 8.94 -13.63 -3.69
N VAL A 181 8.15 -12.57 -3.65
CA VAL A 181 6.84 -12.61 -2.96
C VAL A 181 5.78 -13.37 -3.74
N THR A 182 5.92 -13.49 -5.06
CA THR A 182 4.96 -14.24 -5.87
C THR A 182 5.29 -15.72 -5.98
N THR A 183 6.53 -16.12 -5.71
CA THR A 183 6.95 -17.54 -5.62
C THR A 183 6.92 -18.08 -4.18
N ALA A 184 6.93 -17.20 -3.17
CA ALA A 184 6.77 -17.59 -1.78
C ALA A 184 5.41 -18.27 -1.50
N GLU A 185 5.38 -19.11 -0.45
CA GLU A 185 4.16 -19.78 0.04
C GLU A 185 3.04 -18.78 0.33
N PHE A 186 3.40 -17.57 0.79
CA PHE A 186 2.47 -16.49 1.11
C PHE A 186 2.84 -15.20 0.37
N THR A 187 2.03 -14.84 -0.63
CA THR A 187 2.11 -13.52 -1.30
C THR A 187 1.58 -12.39 -0.42
N ASN A 188 0.58 -12.68 0.40
CA ASN A 188 -0.05 -11.73 1.33
C ASN A 188 0.20 -12.16 2.77
N ALA A 189 -0.05 -11.28 3.74
CA ALA A 189 0.08 -11.62 5.16
C ALA A 189 -1.12 -12.45 5.70
N ASP A 190 -1.44 -13.55 5.02
CA ASP A 190 -2.45 -14.52 5.42
C ASP A 190 -1.88 -15.60 6.33
N GLY A 191 -2.67 -16.03 7.33
CA GLY A 191 -2.39 -17.23 8.12
C GLY A 191 -1.30 -17.07 9.19
N THR A 192 -0.76 -18.21 9.65
CA THR A 192 0.33 -18.28 10.63
C THR A 192 1.69 -18.25 9.93
N LEU A 193 2.73 -17.73 10.61
CA LEU A 193 4.06 -17.66 10.01
C LEU A 193 4.47 -19.06 9.54
N PRO A 194 4.94 -19.23 8.29
CA PRO A 194 5.68 -20.43 7.95
C PRO A 194 6.84 -20.56 8.95
N LYS A 195 7.25 -21.79 9.30
CA LYS A 195 8.47 -21.98 10.08
C LYS A 195 9.62 -21.34 9.31
N VAL A 196 10.12 -20.21 9.82
CA VAL A 196 11.03 -19.27 9.15
C VAL A 196 12.47 -19.81 9.03
N GLN A 197 12.69 -21.13 9.08
CA GLN A 197 14.03 -21.67 8.85
C GLN A 197 14.43 -21.41 7.39
N GLY A 198 15.16 -20.31 7.17
CA GLY A 198 15.79 -19.95 5.90
C GLY A 198 14.97 -19.06 4.96
N LEU A 199 13.83 -18.49 5.37
CA LEU A 199 13.07 -17.53 4.55
C LEU A 199 13.23 -16.10 5.11
N ARG A 200 13.78 -15.22 4.28
CA ARG A 200 14.19 -13.86 4.65
C ARG A 200 12.98 -12.99 5.04
N SER A 201 13.06 -12.31 6.20
CA SER A 201 12.38 -11.02 6.40
C SER A 201 13.02 -10.06 5.40
N TYR A 202 12.25 -9.48 4.49
CA TYR A 202 12.90 -8.92 3.31
C TYR A 202 13.50 -7.53 3.56
N ASP A 203 14.76 -7.54 3.98
CA ASP A 203 15.75 -6.54 3.66
C ASP A 203 16.76 -7.22 2.69
N PRO A 204 16.97 -6.68 1.48
CA PRO A 204 17.91 -7.25 0.50
C PRO A 204 19.36 -7.32 0.98
N GLU A 205 19.73 -6.42 1.88
CA GLU A 205 21.10 -6.17 2.31
C GLU A 205 21.42 -6.80 3.67
N ARG A 206 20.40 -7.22 4.43
CA ARG A 206 20.58 -7.82 5.75
C ARG A 206 20.49 -9.34 5.72
N ASP A 207 21.45 -9.96 6.41
CA ASP A 207 21.36 -11.36 6.79
C ASP A 207 20.19 -11.57 7.77
N SER A 208 19.22 -12.39 7.37
CA SER A 208 18.11 -12.77 8.23
C SER A 208 18.62 -13.48 9.49
N SER A 209 18.05 -13.17 10.65
CA SER A 209 18.38 -13.84 11.90
C SER A 209 17.14 -14.41 12.59
N ASP A 210 17.29 -15.48 13.38
CA ASP A 210 16.19 -16.03 14.20
C ASP A 210 15.63 -15.01 15.22
N VAL A 211 16.34 -13.88 15.43
CA VAL A 211 15.89 -12.80 16.32
C VAL A 211 15.09 -11.71 15.60
N ASP A 212 14.93 -11.79 14.28
CA ASP A 212 14.20 -10.81 13.47
C ASP A 212 12.74 -10.63 13.94
N PRO A 213 12.23 -9.40 14.05
CA PRO A 213 10.82 -9.16 14.35
C PRO A 213 9.89 -9.90 13.40
N ASP A 214 8.92 -10.63 13.95
CA ASP A 214 7.87 -11.29 13.15
C ASP A 214 7.07 -10.26 12.35
N ALA A 215 6.94 -9.04 12.89
CA ALA A 215 6.32 -7.91 12.23
C ALA A 215 6.94 -7.60 10.87
N ASP A 216 8.27 -7.56 10.78
CA ASP A 216 8.99 -7.22 9.54
C ASP A 216 8.71 -8.25 8.44
N VAL A 217 8.72 -9.54 8.81
CA VAL A 217 8.43 -10.66 7.88
C VAL A 217 7.03 -10.56 7.28
N TRP A 218 6.07 -10.11 8.07
CA TRP A 218 4.68 -9.96 7.65
C TRP A 218 4.42 -8.66 6.89
N ALA A 219 5.05 -7.57 7.30
CA ALA A 219 4.94 -6.29 6.63
C ALA A 219 5.59 -6.31 5.24
N SER A 220 6.60 -7.16 5.03
CA SER A 220 7.24 -7.37 3.72
C SER A 220 6.35 -8.07 2.68
N ARG A 221 5.11 -8.47 3.03
CA ARG A 221 4.18 -9.11 2.09
C ARG A 221 3.50 -8.07 1.20
N LEU A 222 3.06 -8.52 0.02
CA LEU A 222 2.61 -7.63 -1.06
C LEU A 222 1.46 -6.71 -0.64
N ASP A 223 0.53 -7.17 0.19
CA ASP A 223 -0.56 -6.34 0.69
C ASP A 223 -0.10 -5.23 1.65
N PHE A 224 0.97 -5.42 2.41
CA PHE A 224 1.47 -4.39 3.33
C PHE A 224 2.52 -3.48 2.68
N THR A 225 3.32 -3.99 1.74
CA THR A 225 4.13 -3.15 0.84
C THR A 225 3.24 -2.24 -0.02
N LEU A 226 2.15 -2.76 -0.59
CA LEU A 226 1.19 -1.90 -1.33
C LEU A 226 0.55 -0.87 -0.41
N LEU A 227 0.20 -1.22 0.83
CA LEU A 227 -0.35 -0.27 1.79
C LEU A 227 0.66 0.85 2.09
N HIS A 228 1.94 0.53 2.30
CA HIS A 228 3.02 1.52 2.44
C HIS A 228 3.04 2.49 1.25
N GLU A 229 3.13 1.95 0.02
CA GLU A 229 3.23 2.78 -1.19
C GLU A 229 1.98 3.64 -1.42
N LEU A 230 0.79 3.11 -1.13
CA LEU A 230 -0.44 3.88 -1.24
C LEU A 230 -0.49 5.07 -0.29
N VAL A 231 0.16 5.01 0.87
CA VAL A 231 0.24 6.14 1.80
C VAL A 231 1.10 7.28 1.21
N HIS A 232 2.21 6.94 0.53
CA HIS A 232 2.97 7.91 -0.28
C HIS A 232 2.13 8.49 -1.42
N ALA A 233 1.22 7.70 -1.96
CA ALA A 233 0.45 8.02 -3.16
C ALA A 233 -0.77 8.95 -2.91
N LEU A 234 -1.08 9.33 -1.67
CA LEU A 234 -2.23 10.19 -1.40
C LEU A 234 -1.96 11.67 -1.79
N PRO A 235 -2.80 12.28 -2.63
CA PRO A 235 -2.59 13.65 -3.11
C PRO A 235 -2.95 14.69 -2.05
N PHE A 236 -2.17 15.78 -2.05
CA PHE A 236 -2.40 17.07 -1.39
C PHE A 236 -3.01 17.01 0.02
N GLY A 237 -2.14 17.09 1.04
CA GLY A 237 -2.54 17.44 2.40
C GLY A 237 -1.68 16.82 3.50
N TYR A 238 -0.97 15.72 3.21
CA TYR A 238 -0.33 14.95 4.28
C TYR A 238 1.20 14.91 4.27
N ASN A 239 1.87 15.45 3.22
CA ASN A 239 3.33 15.66 3.13
C ASN A 239 4.14 14.56 3.84
N ILE A 240 3.74 13.29 3.67
CA ILE A 240 4.57 12.17 4.09
C ILE A 240 5.66 12.13 3.02
N LYS A 241 6.76 12.84 3.32
CA LYS A 241 7.87 13.03 2.41
C LYS A 241 9.00 12.11 2.88
N GLY A 242 9.24 11.07 2.09
CA GLY A 242 10.24 10.06 2.39
C GLY A 242 9.80 9.13 3.51
N ASP A 243 10.78 8.37 3.99
CA ASP A 243 10.58 7.22 4.86
C ASP A 243 11.44 7.40 6.11
N PRO A 244 10.93 8.09 7.15
CA PRO A 244 11.72 8.43 8.33
C PRO A 244 12.26 7.19 9.07
N ALA A 245 11.59 6.04 8.90
CA ALA A 245 12.02 4.77 9.45
C ALA A 245 11.44 3.59 8.64
N TYR A 246 12.28 2.59 8.41
CA TYR A 246 11.88 1.23 8.02
C TYR A 246 12.09 0.27 9.19
N ASP A 247 11.50 -0.93 9.08
CA ASP A 247 11.49 -1.96 10.10
C ASP A 247 10.73 -1.61 11.39
N TRP A 248 10.35 -2.65 12.12
CA TRP A 248 9.51 -2.56 13.30
C TRP A 248 10.12 -1.69 14.39
N HIS A 249 11.36 -1.94 14.77
CA HIS A 249 11.98 -1.20 15.89
C HIS A 249 12.16 0.29 15.60
N PRO A 250 12.72 0.70 14.45
CA PRO A 250 12.81 2.12 14.13
C PRO A 250 11.44 2.78 14.00
N CYS A 251 10.42 2.11 13.45
CA CYS A 251 9.05 2.64 13.39
C CYS A 251 8.45 2.84 14.80
N VAL A 252 8.62 1.86 15.69
CA VAL A 252 8.19 1.99 17.10
C VAL A 252 8.99 3.07 17.84
N ALA A 253 10.26 3.28 17.46
CA ALA A 253 11.13 4.29 18.06
C ALA A 253 10.81 5.72 17.63
N LEU A 254 10.38 5.95 16.37
CA LEU A 254 9.75 7.22 15.98
C LEU A 254 8.57 7.53 16.90
N GLY A 255 7.85 6.47 17.24
CA GLY A 255 6.79 6.49 18.22
C GLY A 255 5.71 7.50 17.84
N GLU A 256 5.20 8.10 18.90
CA GLU A 256 4.17 9.12 18.84
C GLU A 256 4.62 10.39 18.08
N GLU A 257 5.92 10.71 18.01
CA GLU A 257 6.37 12.02 17.52
C GLU A 257 6.28 12.20 16.01
N GLU A 258 6.68 11.18 15.27
CA GLU A 258 6.80 11.25 13.82
C GLU A 258 6.13 10.08 13.10
N GLY A 259 5.59 9.08 13.81
CA GLY A 259 5.01 7.90 13.17
C GLY A 259 3.79 8.21 12.29
N CYS A 260 3.05 9.30 12.54
CA CYS A 260 1.97 9.75 11.65
C CYS A 260 2.48 10.29 10.29
N ASN A 261 3.78 10.57 10.18
CA ASN A 261 4.49 10.98 8.97
C ASN A 261 5.32 9.83 8.37
N ASN A 262 5.16 8.59 8.84
CA ASN A 262 5.92 7.45 8.34
C ASN A 262 4.96 6.42 7.71
N PRO A 263 5.03 6.15 6.39
CA PRO A 263 4.13 5.22 5.71
C PRO A 263 4.16 3.81 6.32
N GLU A 264 5.36 3.35 6.71
CA GLU A 264 5.56 2.03 7.29
C GLU A 264 4.79 1.87 8.62
N SER A 265 4.61 2.95 9.38
CA SER A 265 3.82 2.93 10.62
C SER A 265 2.32 2.65 10.35
N TYR A 266 1.80 3.12 9.21
CA TYR A 266 0.43 2.78 8.77
C TYR A 266 0.32 1.32 8.36
N ALA A 267 1.34 0.78 7.68
CA ALA A 267 1.38 -0.63 7.30
C ALA A 267 1.41 -1.53 8.55
N PHE A 268 2.32 -1.27 9.50
CA PHE A 268 2.42 -2.03 10.74
C PHE A 268 1.18 -1.94 11.62
N PHE A 269 0.57 -0.76 11.76
CA PHE A 269 -0.65 -0.64 12.55
C PHE A 269 -1.80 -1.45 11.95
N ALA A 270 -2.04 -1.34 10.63
CA ALA A 270 -3.09 -2.10 9.96
C ALA A 270 -2.83 -3.61 10.03
N LEU A 271 -1.58 -4.04 9.89
CA LEU A 271 -1.16 -5.43 10.06
C LEU A 271 -1.46 -5.94 11.47
N GLY A 272 -1.06 -5.19 12.49
CA GLY A 272 -1.31 -5.57 13.89
C GLY A 272 -2.80 -5.62 14.23
N VAL A 273 -3.60 -4.67 13.74
CA VAL A 273 -5.07 -4.70 13.86
C VAL A 273 -5.62 -6.00 13.26
N ARG A 274 -5.20 -6.35 12.05
CA ARG A 274 -5.62 -7.58 11.37
C ARG A 274 -5.25 -8.82 12.18
N LYS A 275 -4.00 -8.93 12.65
CA LYS A 275 -3.53 -10.05 13.49
C LYS A 275 -4.35 -10.18 14.79
N ILE A 276 -4.69 -9.06 15.43
CA ILE A 276 -5.50 -9.06 16.65
C ILE A 276 -6.93 -9.52 16.38
N LYS A 277 -7.56 -8.98 15.33
CA LYS A 277 -8.98 -9.18 15.03
C LYS A 277 -9.26 -10.56 14.46
N ASP A 278 -8.43 -10.99 13.52
CA ASP A 278 -8.73 -12.15 12.69
C ASP A 278 -8.07 -13.42 13.24
N GLU A 279 -6.90 -13.27 13.85
CA GLU A 279 -6.07 -14.40 14.28
C GLU A 279 -5.96 -14.52 15.81
N GLY A 280 -6.33 -13.46 16.55
CA GLY A 280 -6.20 -13.42 18.01
C GLY A 280 -4.74 -13.39 18.46
N LEU A 281 -3.87 -12.82 17.63
CA LEU A 281 -2.44 -12.63 17.87
C LEU A 281 -2.13 -11.13 17.98
N LYS A 282 -1.09 -10.77 18.71
CA LYS A 282 -0.59 -9.39 18.77
C LYS A 282 0.92 -9.37 18.67
N PHE A 283 1.47 -8.29 18.15
CA PHE A 283 2.89 -8.02 18.26
C PHE A 283 3.25 -7.57 19.67
N THR A 284 4.45 -7.91 20.13
CA THR A 284 5.09 -7.29 21.30
C THR A 284 5.89 -6.06 20.86
N LYS A 285 6.48 -5.31 21.80
CA LYS A 285 7.35 -4.16 21.45
C LYS A 285 8.60 -4.59 20.67
N GLU A 286 9.03 -5.82 20.87
CA GLU A 286 10.14 -6.48 20.14
C GLU A 286 9.69 -7.02 18.77
N GLY A 287 8.42 -6.82 18.42
CA GLY A 287 7.82 -7.20 17.14
C GLY A 287 7.59 -8.70 16.98
N LYS A 288 7.62 -9.46 18.08
CA LYS A 288 7.27 -10.90 18.09
C LYS A 288 5.77 -11.12 18.19
N LEU A 289 5.25 -12.16 17.55
CA LEU A 289 3.84 -12.53 17.62
C LEU A 289 3.56 -13.38 18.86
N VAL A 290 2.58 -12.95 19.66
CA VAL A 290 2.08 -13.68 20.82
C VAL A 290 0.56 -13.77 20.78
N ALA A 291 -0.01 -14.77 21.44
CA ALA A 291 -1.46 -14.85 21.58
C ALA A 291 -1.97 -13.68 22.43
N VAL A 292 -3.10 -13.09 22.04
CA VAL A 292 -3.81 -12.14 22.89
C VAL A 292 -4.22 -12.85 24.18
N ALA A 293 -3.86 -12.27 25.34
CA ALA A 293 -4.13 -12.85 26.65
C ALA A 293 -5.64 -13.11 26.80
N LYS A 294 -6.02 -14.38 26.91
CA LYS A 294 -7.40 -14.83 26.69
C LYS A 294 -8.33 -14.46 27.85
N LYS A 295 -9.39 -13.70 27.52
CA LYS A 295 -10.78 -14.11 27.81
C LYS A 295 -11.31 -15.15 26.80
N THR A 296 -10.51 -15.61 25.85
CA THR A 296 -10.97 -16.33 24.64
C THR A 296 -10.31 -17.69 24.40
N ALA A 297 -10.00 -18.45 25.47
CA ALA A 297 -9.43 -19.81 25.42
C ALA A 297 -10.05 -20.73 24.35
N LYS A 298 -11.37 -20.61 24.16
CA LYS A 298 -12.17 -21.48 23.31
C LYS A 298 -12.13 -21.19 21.81
N ARG A 299 -11.75 -19.99 21.34
CA ARG A 299 -11.81 -19.65 19.89
C ARG A 299 -10.56 -20.10 19.13
N PHE A 300 -9.39 -19.94 19.72
CA PHE A 300 -8.10 -20.39 19.17
C PHE A 300 -8.06 -21.92 18.92
N GLN A 301 -8.61 -22.72 19.85
CA GLN A 301 -8.72 -24.17 19.64
C GLN A 301 -9.64 -24.53 18.45
N ARG A 302 -10.69 -23.74 18.18
CA ARG A 302 -11.57 -23.98 17.03
C ARG A 302 -10.94 -23.59 15.69
N ALA A 303 -10.16 -22.52 15.65
CA ALA A 303 -9.46 -22.10 14.43
C ALA A 303 -8.37 -23.10 14.03
N ILE A 304 -7.56 -23.55 14.99
CA ILE A 304 -6.52 -24.58 14.76
C ILE A 304 -7.14 -25.91 14.30
N MET A 305 -8.23 -26.36 14.94
CA MET A 305 -8.89 -27.60 14.53
C MET A 305 -9.57 -27.53 13.15
N LYS A 306 -9.95 -26.34 12.68
CA LYS A 306 -10.57 -26.17 11.35
C LYS A 306 -9.51 -26.20 10.25
N LEU A 307 -8.30 -25.74 10.53
CA LEU A 307 -7.13 -25.82 9.62
C LEU A 307 -6.52 -27.23 9.55
N TRP A 308 -6.66 -28.04 10.60
CA TRP A 308 -6.16 -29.43 10.60
C TRP A 308 -7.11 -30.44 9.93
N LYS A 309 -8.30 -30.00 9.53
CA LYS A 309 -9.35 -30.84 8.92
C LYS A 309 -9.72 -30.44 7.49
N ALA A 310 -8.98 -29.49 6.90
CA ALA A 310 -9.07 -29.10 5.49
C ALA A 310 -7.77 -29.54 4.80
#